data_AF-A0A366ZNE0-F1
#
_entry.id   AF-A0A366ZNE0-F1
#
_cell.length_a   1.000
_cell.length_b   1.000
_cell.length_c   1.000
_cell.angle_alpha   90.00
_cell.angle_beta   90.00
_cell.angle_gamma   90.00
#
_symmetry.space_group_name_H-M   'P 1'
#
loop_
_entity.id
_entity.type
_entity.pdbx_description
1 polymer ?
#
loop_
_entity_poly.entity_id
_entity_poly.type
_entity_poly.pdbx_seq_one_letter_code
_entity_poly.pdbx_strand_id
1 'polypeptide(L)'
;MRTQPVWLEVALNGPWTRARQPGIPVTGGELVEQAVACAGEGAAVVHLHAYDDAGSPREACELYADSASDVRTGLGICRDSGLVPSYAVYEPGFLRAGAAAGGRLATPAEVRAPT
;
A
#
# COMPACT_ATOMS: atom_id res chain seq x y z
N MET A 1 3.41 -29.67 9.97
CA MET A 1 3.45 -28.93 8.69
C MET A 1 3.80 -27.49 9.04
N ARG A 2 4.90 -26.91 8.54
CA ARG A 2 5.17 -25.47 8.74
C ARG A 2 4.28 -24.72 7.76
N THR A 3 3.40 -23.86 8.28
CA THR A 3 2.61 -22.95 7.45
C THR A 3 3.55 -21.93 6.82
N GLN A 4 3.48 -21.76 5.50
CA GLN A 4 4.18 -20.67 4.83
C GLN A 4 3.56 -19.35 5.29
N PRO A 5 4.36 -18.31 5.59
CA PRO A 5 3.81 -17.00 5.91
C PRO A 5 3.04 -16.47 4.69
N VAL A 6 1.84 -15.92 4.93
CA VAL A 6 0.99 -15.30 3.91
C VAL A 6 1.04 -13.79 4.12
N TRP A 7 1.15 -13.04 3.02
CA TRP A 7 1.01 -11.58 3.04
C TRP A 7 -0.43 -11.24 2.71
N LEU A 8 -1.12 -10.60 3.64
CA LEU A 8 -2.49 -10.15 3.44
C LEU A 8 -2.50 -8.72 2.91
N GLU A 9 -2.91 -8.55 1.66
CA GLU A 9 -3.22 -7.23 1.09
C GLU A 9 -4.71 -6.92 1.26
N VAL A 10 -5.01 -5.72 1.74
CA VAL A 10 -6.38 -5.23 1.88
C VAL A 10 -6.61 -4.08 0.93
N ALA A 11 -7.40 -4.31 -0.12
CA ALA A 11 -7.96 -3.25 -0.95
C ALA A 11 -9.19 -2.66 -0.22
N LEU A 12 -9.01 -1.50 0.41
CA LEU A 12 -10.05 -0.84 1.22
C LEU A 12 -11.27 -0.43 0.39
N ASN A 13 -11.01 -0.03 -0.85
CA ASN A 13 -12.05 0.33 -1.81
C ASN A 13 -11.63 -0.15 -3.22
N GLY A 14 -12.27 0.41 -4.23
CA GLY A 14 -11.98 0.14 -5.63
C GLY A 14 -12.58 1.25 -6.48
N PRO A 15 -13.00 0.99 -7.73
CA PRO A 15 -13.58 2.01 -8.60
C PRO A 15 -15.09 2.25 -8.36
N TRP A 16 -15.68 1.63 -7.34
CA TRP A 16 -17.14 1.62 -7.12
C TRP A 16 -17.58 2.63 -6.06
N THR A 17 -18.75 3.23 -6.24
CA THR A 17 -19.34 4.15 -5.25
C THR A 17 -20.21 3.41 -4.23
N ARG A 18 -20.68 4.14 -3.20
CA ARG A 18 -21.61 3.63 -2.18
C ARG A 18 -22.94 3.13 -2.72
N ALA A 19 -23.32 3.50 -3.94
CA ALA A 19 -24.48 2.93 -4.59
C ALA A 19 -24.35 1.41 -4.81
N ARG A 20 -23.11 0.93 -5.06
CA ARG A 20 -22.83 -0.49 -5.30
C ARG A 20 -22.24 -1.20 -4.09
N GLN A 21 -21.46 -0.49 -3.28
CA GLN A 21 -20.88 -1.01 -2.05
C GLN A 21 -21.11 -0.02 -0.90
N PRO A 22 -22.26 -0.08 -0.19
CA PRO A 22 -22.67 0.96 0.77
C PRO A 22 -21.67 1.26 1.88
N GLY A 23 -20.88 0.26 2.29
CA GLY A 23 -19.91 0.38 3.39
C GLY A 23 -18.49 0.77 2.97
N ILE A 24 -18.22 1.17 1.73
CA ILE A 24 -16.87 1.58 1.36
C ILE A 24 -16.42 2.84 2.11
N PRO A 25 -15.16 2.89 2.58
CA PRO A 25 -14.52 4.14 2.94
C PRO A 25 -14.27 4.96 1.67
N VAL A 26 -14.59 6.25 1.74
CA VAL A 26 -14.49 7.20 0.61
C VAL A 26 -13.66 8.40 1.00
N THR A 27 -13.93 8.99 2.16
CA THR A 27 -13.21 10.19 2.61
C THR A 27 -11.81 9.83 3.11
N GLY A 28 -10.89 10.79 3.08
CA GLY A 28 -9.54 10.59 3.60
C GLY A 28 -9.51 10.14 5.07
N GLY A 29 -10.42 10.66 5.91
CA GLY A 29 -10.54 10.23 7.31
C GLY A 29 -10.96 8.77 7.45
N GLU A 30 -11.99 8.35 6.71
CA GLU A 30 -12.45 6.95 6.70
C GLU A 30 -11.37 6.00 6.19
N LEU A 31 -10.65 6.39 5.14
CA LEU A 31 -9.56 5.59 4.58
C LEU A 31 -8.42 5.40 5.59
N VAL A 32 -8.02 6.46 6.29
CA VAL A 32 -6.98 6.38 7.34
C VAL A 32 -7.44 5.50 8.49
N GLU A 33 -8.67 5.67 8.98
CA GLU A 33 -9.21 4.85 10.07
C GLU A 33 -9.21 3.36 9.71
N GLN A 34 -9.70 3.02 8.51
CA GLN A 34 -9.75 1.64 8.04
C GLN A 34 -8.34 1.07 7.77
N ALA A 35 -7.42 1.87 7.22
CA ALA A 35 -6.04 1.45 7.01
C ALA A 35 -5.36 1.06 8.34
N VAL A 36 -5.53 1.88 9.37
CA VAL A 36 -5.00 1.62 10.72
C VAL A 36 -5.64 0.37 11.32
N ALA A 37 -6.96 0.22 11.20
CA ALA A 37 -7.67 -0.96 11.69
C ALA A 37 -7.17 -2.24 11.01
N CYS A 38 -7.08 -2.26 9.67
CA CYS A 38 -6.59 -3.41 8.91
C CYS A 38 -5.13 -3.75 9.24
N ALA A 39 -4.28 -2.73 9.44
CA ALA A 39 -2.90 -2.94 9.88
C ALA A 39 -2.86 -3.60 11.29
N GLY A 40 -3.74 -3.18 12.21
CA GLY A 40 -3.90 -3.79 13.53
C GLY A 40 -4.31 -5.27 13.50
N GLU A 41 -5.05 -5.67 12.46
CA GLU A 41 -5.47 -7.08 12.21
C GLU A 41 -4.41 -7.90 11.46
N GLY A 42 -3.26 -7.32 11.13
CA GLY A 42 -2.14 -8.02 10.47
C GLY A 42 -2.12 -7.92 8.95
N ALA A 43 -2.82 -6.95 8.35
CA ALA A 43 -2.61 -6.62 6.94
C ALA A 43 -1.14 -6.24 6.71
N ALA A 44 -0.52 -6.87 5.71
CA ALA A 44 0.83 -6.56 5.25
C ALA A 44 0.84 -5.36 4.30
N VAL A 45 -0.26 -5.16 3.56
CA VAL A 45 -0.41 -4.08 2.57
C VAL A 45 -1.83 -3.52 2.65
N VAL A 46 -1.95 -2.20 2.54
CA VAL A 46 -3.23 -1.51 2.37
C VAL A 46 -3.22 -0.80 1.02
N HIS A 47 -4.18 -1.16 0.16
CA HIS A 47 -4.41 -0.55 -1.14
C HIS A 47 -5.68 0.31 -1.11
N LEU A 48 -5.61 1.50 -1.69
CA LEU A 48 -6.76 2.42 -1.76
C LEU A 48 -6.73 3.25 -3.05
N HIS A 49 -7.90 3.72 -3.44
CA HIS A 49 -8.14 4.71 -4.47
C HIS A 49 -8.60 6.02 -3.84
N ALA A 50 -8.15 7.14 -4.41
CA ALA A 50 -8.58 8.47 -4.03
C ALA A 50 -9.97 8.78 -4.59
N TYR A 51 -10.79 9.42 -3.77
CA TYR A 51 -12.10 9.95 -4.14
C TYR A 51 -12.11 11.47 -3.90
N ASP A 52 -12.93 12.18 -4.65
CA ASP A 52 -13.22 13.58 -4.35
C ASP A 52 -14.24 13.73 -3.21
N ASP A 53 -14.44 14.97 -2.75
CA ASP A 53 -15.38 15.29 -1.67
C ASP A 53 -16.85 14.97 -2.05
N ALA A 54 -17.14 14.81 -3.34
CA ALA A 54 -18.46 14.37 -3.83
C ALA A 54 -18.61 12.85 -3.86
N GLY A 55 -17.57 12.10 -3.51
CA GLY A 55 -17.56 10.63 -3.47
C GLY A 55 -17.45 9.98 -4.85
N SER A 56 -16.89 10.69 -5.82
CA SER A 56 -16.52 10.13 -7.13
C SER A 56 -15.04 9.71 -7.15
N PRO A 57 -14.69 8.60 -7.82
CA PRO A 57 -13.28 8.23 -8.00
C PRO A 57 -12.53 9.35 -8.71
N ARG A 58 -11.36 9.74 -8.18
CA ARG A 58 -10.53 10.80 -8.75
C ARG A 58 -9.14 10.26 -9.07
N GLU A 59 -8.89 10.06 -10.36
CA GLU A 59 -7.62 9.55 -10.90
C GLU A 59 -6.74 10.71 -11.43
N ALA A 60 -6.58 11.76 -10.64
CA ALA A 60 -5.75 12.91 -11.02
C ALA A 60 -4.29 12.66 -10.62
N CYS A 61 -3.35 12.88 -11.55
CA CYS A 61 -1.92 12.62 -11.33
C CYS A 61 -1.40 13.34 -10.07
N GLU A 62 -1.88 14.56 -9.80
CA GLU A 62 -1.45 15.37 -8.66
C GLU A 62 -1.86 14.78 -7.31
N LEU A 63 -2.88 13.91 -7.26
CA LEU A 63 -3.29 13.22 -6.03
C LEU A 63 -2.36 12.06 -5.67
N TYR A 64 -1.75 11.43 -6.68
CA TYR A 64 -0.86 10.28 -6.52
C TYR A 64 0.61 10.66 -6.69
N ALA A 65 0.90 11.94 -6.90
CA ALA A 65 2.24 12.45 -7.01
C ALA A 65 2.87 12.56 -5.61
N ASP A 66 3.33 11.43 -5.07
CA ASP A 66 4.15 11.45 -3.86
C ASP A 66 5.45 12.20 -4.14
N SER A 67 5.75 13.22 -3.33
CA SER A 67 7.07 13.84 -3.42
C SER A 67 8.12 12.83 -2.97
N ALA A 68 9.36 12.99 -3.45
CA ALA A 68 10.46 12.15 -2.98
C ALA A 68 10.65 12.21 -1.45
N SER A 69 10.19 13.30 -0.80
CA SER A 69 10.17 13.43 0.65
C SER A 69 9.15 12.50 1.29
N ASP A 70 7.94 12.44 0.76
CA ASP A 70 6.84 11.62 1.28
C ASP A 70 7.18 10.13 1.17
N VAL A 71 7.74 9.73 0.02
CA VAL A 71 8.24 8.35 -0.19
C VAL A 71 9.29 7.99 0.87
N ARG A 72 10.26 8.86 1.15
CA ARG A 72 11.28 8.62 2.17
C ARG A 72 10.70 8.52 3.57
N THR A 73 9.71 9.35 3.90
CA THR A 73 8.99 9.29 5.17
C THR A 73 8.28 7.95 5.33
N GLY A 74 7.52 7.51 4.32
CA GLY A 74 6.84 6.21 4.32
C GLY A 74 7.79 5.03 4.49
N LEU A 75 8.94 5.06 3.80
CA LEU A 75 9.99 4.04 3.96
C LEU A 75 10.63 4.05 5.35
N GLY A 76 10.80 5.23 5.95
CA GLY A 76 11.25 5.36 7.34
C GLY A 76 10.29 4.69 8.31
N ILE A 77 8.99 4.94 8.16
CA ILE A 77 7.94 4.31 8.99
C ILE A 77 7.95 2.79 8.82
N CYS A 78 8.07 2.29 7.58
CA CYS A 78 8.12 0.85 7.32
C CYS A 78 9.31 0.20 8.02
N ARG A 79 10.50 0.80 7.90
CA ARG A 79 11.72 0.33 8.59
C ARG A 79 11.52 0.32 10.10
N ASP A 80 11.04 1.41 10.68
CA ASP A 80 10.94 1.59 12.12
C ASP A 80 9.85 0.69 12.73
N SER A 81 8.87 0.27 11.93
CA SER A 81 7.75 -0.61 12.32
C SER A 81 7.95 -2.08 11.90
N GLY A 82 9.05 -2.42 11.23
CA GLY A 82 9.30 -3.77 10.71
C GLY A 82 8.36 -4.21 9.59
N LEU A 83 7.73 -3.27 8.89
CA LEU A 83 6.83 -3.53 7.77
C LEU A 83 7.60 -3.62 6.45
N VAL A 84 7.13 -4.47 5.55
CA VAL A 84 7.65 -4.54 4.17
C VAL A 84 6.94 -3.47 3.34
N PRO A 85 7.66 -2.50 2.75
CA PRO A 85 7.02 -1.51 1.89
C PRO A 85 6.47 -2.17 0.62
N SER A 86 5.24 -1.82 0.27
CA SER A 86 4.61 -2.16 -1.00
C SER A 86 4.50 -0.92 -1.88
N TYR A 87 4.60 -1.11 -3.20
CA TYR A 87 4.45 -0.02 -4.18
C TYR A 87 3.35 -0.40 -5.18
N ALA A 88 2.30 0.41 -5.25
CA ALA A 88 1.34 0.36 -6.34
C ALA A 88 1.92 1.13 -7.53
N VAL A 89 2.44 0.41 -8.53
CA VAL A 89 3.09 1.00 -9.70
C VAL A 89 2.17 0.89 -10.90
N TYR A 90 1.60 2.02 -11.33
CA TYR A 90 0.73 2.10 -12.50
C TYR A 90 1.48 2.43 -13.80
N GLU A 91 2.74 2.85 -13.70
CA GLU A 91 3.62 3.09 -14.84
C GLU A 91 4.96 2.35 -14.61
N PRO A 92 5.33 1.35 -15.43
CA PRO A 92 6.47 0.46 -15.18
C PRO A 92 7.84 1.13 -15.06
N GLY A 93 8.02 2.35 -15.56
CA GLY A 93 9.22 3.16 -15.37
C GLY A 93 9.47 3.51 -13.89
N PHE A 94 8.43 3.74 -13.10
CA PHE A 94 8.56 4.02 -11.66
C PHE A 94 9.05 2.82 -10.85
N LEU A 95 8.68 1.59 -11.24
CA LEU A 95 9.22 0.37 -10.62
C LEU A 95 10.75 0.32 -10.76
N ARG A 96 11.26 0.70 -11.93
CA ARG A 96 12.71 0.71 -12.22
C ARG A 96 13.42 1.81 -11.43
N ALA A 97 12.80 2.99 -11.31
CA ALA A 97 13.32 4.08 -10.50
C ALA A 97 13.37 3.69 -9.00
N GLY A 98 12.32 3.07 -8.48
CA GLY A 98 12.27 2.55 -7.11
C GLY A 98 13.32 1.45 -6.86
N ALA A 99 13.48 0.51 -7.80
CA ALA A 99 14.50 -0.54 -7.72
C ALA A 99 15.95 0.02 -7.74
N ALA A 100 16.18 1.10 -8.49
CA ALA A 100 17.47 1.78 -8.54
C ALA A 100 17.74 2.60 -7.26
N ALA A 101 16.73 3.30 -6.74
CA ALA A 101 16.83 4.11 -5.52
C ALA A 101 16.94 3.26 -4.25
N GLY A 102 16.31 2.08 -4.22
CA GLY A 102 16.40 1.11 -3.14
C GLY A 102 17.74 0.36 -3.07
N GLY A 103 18.70 0.68 -3.95
CA GLY A 103 20.08 0.21 -3.90
C GLY A 103 20.20 -1.29 -3.68
N ARG A 104 19.79 -2.11 -4.66
CA ARG A 104 19.61 -3.57 -4.49
C ARG A 104 18.72 -3.85 -3.28
N LEU A 105 17.40 -3.91 -3.51
CA LEU A 105 16.56 -4.76 -2.69
C LEU A 105 17.31 -6.08 -2.57
N ALA A 106 17.81 -6.40 -1.38
CA ALA A 106 18.25 -7.73 -1.09
C ALA A 106 17.07 -8.59 -1.53
N THR A 107 17.27 -9.42 -2.57
CA THR A 107 16.42 -10.58 -2.75
C THR A 107 16.26 -11.15 -1.36
N PRO A 108 15.04 -11.37 -0.83
CA PRO A 108 14.88 -12.04 0.45
C PRO A 108 15.83 -13.22 0.38
N ALA A 109 16.85 -13.25 1.26
CA ALA A 109 17.83 -14.32 1.24
C ALA A 109 17.01 -15.59 1.18
N GLU A 110 17.26 -16.45 0.17
CA GLU A 110 16.57 -17.74 0.07
C GLU A 110 16.48 -18.28 1.49
N VAL A 111 15.24 -18.44 1.98
CA VAL A 111 15.01 -19.01 3.30
C VAL A 111 15.52 -20.44 3.18
N ARG A 112 16.80 -20.65 3.49
CA ARG A 112 17.43 -21.96 3.50
C ARG A 112 16.69 -22.73 4.58
N ALA A 113 15.92 -23.73 4.15
CA ALA A 113 15.28 -24.66 5.06
C ALA A 113 16.38 -25.25 5.97
N PRO A 114 16.16 -25.32 7.30
CA PRO A 114 17.11 -25.98 8.18
C PRO A 114 17.17 -27.47 7.82
N THR A 115 18.40 -27.98 7.76
CA THR A 115 18.75 -29.40 7.54
C THR A 115 18.17 -30.32 8.59
#